data_AF-A0A7Y4X1R1-F1
#
_entry.id   AF-A0A7Y4X1R1-F1
#
_cell.length_a   1.000
_cell.length_b   1.000
_cell.length_c   1.000
_cell.angle_alpha   90.00
_cell.angle_beta   90.00
_cell.angle_gamma   90.00
#
_symmetry.space_group_name_H-M   'P 1'
#
loop_
_entity.id
_entity.type
_entity.pdbx_description
1 polymer ?
#
loop_
_entity_poly.entity_id
_entity_poly.type
_entity_poly.pdbx_seq_one_letter_code
_entity_poly.pdbx_strand_id
1 'polypeptide(L)'
;MKGSNKFLTIAVILLLLINVAMLVFMLKGKRQGDKKAGGKDPFGMMVKELGMTEQQQTQFKQMKEEHFNAIRPVLDSIRGLKKSMFNLVKEESVNDSLVSRYSGLIAEQQEVVNKTTIAHFRKVRTLFTGDQQTKFDDFIQKMIQRRRGPGGKPDSSGGKMD
;
A
#
# COMPACT_ATOMS: atom_id res chain seq x y z
N MET A 1 26.76 -20.14 61.95
CA MET A 1 26.48 -19.19 60.83
C MET A 1 27.03 -19.76 59.52
N LYS A 2 26.20 -20.38 58.65
CA LYS A 2 26.65 -20.90 57.33
C LYS A 2 25.51 -21.10 56.31
N GLY A 3 24.44 -20.29 56.37
CA GLY A 3 23.22 -20.47 55.56
C GLY A 3 22.91 -19.36 54.54
N SER A 4 23.25 -18.09 54.81
CA SER A 4 22.78 -16.96 53.98
C SER A 4 23.48 -16.82 52.63
N ASN A 5 24.75 -17.22 52.52
CA ASN A 5 25.53 -17.03 51.29
C ASN A 5 25.12 -18.00 50.18
N LYS A 6 24.74 -19.23 50.53
CA LYS A 6 24.35 -20.25 49.54
C LYS A 6 23.02 -19.88 48.86
N PHE A 7 22.07 -19.37 49.63
CA PHE A 7 20.78 -18.92 49.08
C PHE A 7 20.94 -17.72 48.14
N LEU A 8 21.75 -16.73 48.54
CA LEU A 8 22.06 -15.58 47.69
C LEU A 8 22.83 -16.00 46.42
N THR A 9 23.79 -16.92 46.52
CA THR A 9 24.49 -17.45 45.35
C THR A 9 23.53 -18.19 44.41
N ILE A 10 22.62 -19.01 44.93
CA ILE A 10 21.61 -19.71 44.11
C ILE A 10 20.67 -18.71 43.44
N ALA A 11 20.21 -17.69 44.18
CA ALA A 11 19.34 -16.65 43.64
C ALA A 11 20.03 -15.85 42.52
N VAL A 12 21.30 -15.49 42.68
CA VAL A 12 22.10 -14.79 41.65
C VAL A 12 22.31 -15.66 40.41
N ILE A 13 22.61 -16.95 40.58
CA ILE A 13 22.77 -17.89 39.45
C ILE A 13 21.45 -18.05 38.70
N LEU A 14 20.33 -18.20 39.42
CA LEU A 14 19.01 -18.33 38.80
C LEU A 14 18.62 -17.07 38.03
N LEU A 15 18.89 -15.89 38.58
CA LEU A 15 18.61 -14.60 37.94
C LEU A 15 19.46 -14.41 36.68
N LEU A 16 20.74 -14.85 36.72
CA LEU A 16 21.62 -14.84 35.56
C LEU A 16 21.08 -15.75 34.44
N LEU A 17 20.62 -16.96 34.78
CA LEU A 17 20.05 -17.91 33.81
C LEU A 17 18.79 -17.37 33.14
N ILE A 18 17.89 -16.73 33.91
CA ILE A 18 16.67 -16.09 33.37
C ILE A 18 17.03 -14.95 32.41
N ASN A 19 18.00 -14.10 32.77
CA ASN A 19 18.46 -13.01 31.90
C ASN A 19 19.12 -13.53 30.61
N VAL A 20 19.93 -14.57 30.69
CA VAL A 20 20.55 -15.22 29.51
C VAL A 20 19.47 -15.86 28.63
N ALA A 21 18.49 -16.54 29.22
CA ALA A 21 17.38 -17.12 28.48
C ALA A 21 16.55 -16.05 27.75
N MET A 22 16.26 -14.92 28.40
CA MET A 22 15.59 -13.78 27.77
C MET A 22 16.42 -13.18 26.63
N LEU A 23 17.74 -13.02 26.82
CA LEU A 23 18.64 -12.52 25.78
C LEU A 23 18.66 -13.46 24.56
N VAL A 24 18.79 -14.78 24.79
CA VAL A 24 18.76 -15.78 23.72
C VAL A 24 17.40 -15.81 23.01
N PHE A 25 16.30 -15.69 23.74
CA PHE A 25 14.95 -15.60 23.16
C PHE A 25 14.80 -14.33 22.29
N MET A 26 15.27 -13.19 22.77
CA MET A 26 15.24 -11.92 22.04
C MET A 26 16.12 -11.96 20.78
N LEU A 27 17.29 -12.61 20.84
CA LEU A 27 18.19 -12.76 19.70
C LEU A 27 17.68 -13.80 18.69
N LYS A 28 17.00 -14.86 19.13
CA LYS A 28 16.32 -15.83 18.25
C LYS A 28 15.07 -15.24 17.59
N GLY A 29 14.31 -14.38 18.29
CA GLY A 29 13.14 -13.69 17.75
C GLY A 29 13.46 -12.65 16.67
N LYS A 30 14.73 -12.23 16.53
CA LYS A 30 15.17 -11.22 15.55
C LYS A 30 15.61 -11.82 14.20
N ARG A 31 15.54 -13.15 14.03
CA ARG A 31 15.91 -13.88 12.80
C ARG A 31 14.74 -14.31 11.93
N GLN A 32 13.53 -13.82 12.21
CA GLN A 32 12.44 -13.85 11.24
C GLN A 32 12.30 -12.45 10.65
N GLY A 33 13.20 -12.15 9.70
CA GLY A 33 12.92 -11.12 8.72
C GLY A 33 11.77 -11.62 7.88
N ASP A 34 10.56 -11.13 8.14
CA ASP A 34 9.60 -10.73 7.11
C ASP A 34 8.28 -10.22 7.71
N LYS A 35 7.83 -9.08 7.17
CA LYS A 35 6.45 -8.58 7.23
C LYS A 35 5.93 -8.08 8.59
N LYS A 36 6.49 -6.96 9.05
CA LYS A 36 5.69 -5.96 9.78
C LYS A 36 5.69 -4.62 9.05
N ALA A 37 5.13 -4.62 7.85
CA ALA A 37 4.39 -3.46 7.35
C ALA A 37 2.92 -3.79 7.57
N GLY A 38 2.25 -3.10 8.49
CA GLY A 38 0.83 -3.30 8.84
C GLY A 38 -0.17 -2.95 7.72
N GLY A 39 0.26 -2.96 6.45
CA GLY A 39 -0.62 -2.91 5.29
C GLY A 39 -0.86 -4.33 4.81
N LYS A 40 -2.12 -4.78 4.80
CA LYS A 40 -2.50 -6.02 4.11
C LYS A 40 -2.01 -5.90 2.66
N ASP A 41 -1.10 -6.77 2.23
CA ASP A 41 -0.65 -6.83 0.85
C ASP A 41 -1.89 -7.04 -0.06
N PRO A 42 -2.26 -6.03 -0.87
CA PRO A 42 -3.46 -6.14 -1.71
C PRO A 42 -3.33 -7.30 -2.71
N PHE A 43 -2.11 -7.64 -3.12
CA PHE A 43 -1.88 -8.74 -4.04
C PHE A 43 -2.13 -10.09 -3.37
N GLY A 44 -1.56 -10.35 -2.19
CA GLY A 44 -1.83 -11.57 -1.43
C GLY A 44 -3.32 -11.76 -1.09
N MET A 45 -4.06 -10.67 -0.84
CA MET A 45 -5.51 -10.74 -0.67
C MET A 45 -6.22 -11.14 -1.96
N MET A 46 -5.85 -10.54 -3.10
CA MET A 46 -6.41 -10.86 -4.41
C MET A 46 -6.16 -12.32 -4.81
N VAL A 47 -4.93 -12.83 -4.62
CA VAL A 47 -4.59 -14.23 -4.89
C VAL A 47 -5.51 -15.17 -4.12
N LYS A 48 -5.74 -14.89 -2.84
CA LYS A 48 -6.59 -15.70 -1.96
C LYS A 48 -8.07 -15.58 -2.33
N GLU A 49 -8.58 -14.38 -2.58
CA GLU A 49 -10.01 -14.15 -2.87
C GLU A 49 -10.42 -14.74 -4.22
N LEU A 50 -9.56 -14.64 -5.23
CA LEU A 50 -9.84 -15.14 -6.58
C LEU A 50 -9.44 -16.61 -6.77
N GLY A 51 -8.67 -17.20 -5.84
CA GLY A 51 -8.12 -18.55 -5.99
C GLY A 51 -7.23 -18.64 -7.23
N MET A 52 -6.30 -17.69 -7.40
CA MET A 52 -5.48 -17.60 -8.60
C MET A 52 -4.53 -18.80 -8.74
N THR A 53 -4.44 -19.37 -9.93
CA THR A 53 -3.42 -20.40 -10.25
C THR A 53 -2.01 -19.80 -10.27
N GLU A 54 -0.98 -20.62 -10.14
CA GLU A 54 0.42 -20.16 -10.22
C GLU A 54 0.72 -19.46 -11.56
N GLN A 55 0.14 -19.97 -12.65
CA GLN A 55 0.25 -19.36 -13.97
C GLN A 55 -0.40 -17.96 -14.00
N GLN A 56 -1.62 -17.82 -13.48
CA GLN A 56 -2.31 -16.53 -13.39
C GLN A 56 -1.54 -15.53 -12.52
N GLN A 57 -0.95 -15.99 -11.41
CA GLN A 57 -0.13 -15.15 -10.55
C GLN A 57 1.13 -14.64 -11.25
N THR A 58 1.79 -15.51 -12.03
CA THR A 58 2.98 -15.15 -12.80
C THR A 58 2.65 -14.12 -13.88
N GLN A 59 1.59 -14.36 -14.65
CA GLN A 59 1.12 -13.44 -15.68
C GLN A 59 0.69 -12.10 -15.09
N PHE A 60 -0.03 -12.11 -13.96
CA PHE A 60 -0.42 -10.88 -13.27
C PHE A 60 0.81 -10.08 -12.81
N LYS A 61 1.83 -10.72 -12.24
CA LYS A 61 3.07 -10.02 -11.81
C LYS A 61 3.74 -9.31 -12.98
N GLN A 62 3.83 -9.97 -14.13
CA GLN A 62 4.38 -9.37 -15.35
C GLN A 62 3.53 -8.17 -15.81
N MET A 63 2.20 -8.33 -15.89
CA MET A 63 1.32 -7.22 -16.29
C MET A 63 1.38 -6.03 -15.31
N LYS A 64 1.56 -6.31 -14.02
CA LYS A 64 1.74 -5.29 -12.98
C LYS A 64 3.05 -4.53 -13.19
N GLU A 65 4.14 -5.23 -13.48
CA GLU A 65 5.44 -4.62 -13.76
C GLU A 65 5.39 -3.76 -15.03
N GLU A 66 4.81 -4.27 -16.11
CA GLU A 66 4.56 -3.52 -17.36
C GLU A 66 3.80 -2.22 -17.07
N HIS A 67 2.70 -2.31 -16.32
CA HIS A 67 1.91 -1.14 -15.95
C HIS A 67 2.70 -0.14 -15.10
N PHE A 68 3.46 -0.63 -14.12
CA PHE A 68 4.27 0.22 -13.26
C PHE A 68 5.35 0.96 -14.06
N ASN A 69 6.02 0.27 -14.97
CA ASN A 69 7.03 0.86 -15.85
C ASN A 69 6.43 1.89 -16.79
N ALA A 70 5.22 1.66 -17.31
CA ALA A 70 4.52 2.62 -18.16
C ALA A 70 4.06 3.87 -17.40
N ILE A 71 3.59 3.73 -16.16
CA ILE A 71 2.98 4.83 -15.42
C ILE A 71 3.98 5.67 -14.61
N ARG A 72 5.11 5.08 -14.21
CA ARG A 72 6.17 5.75 -13.45
C ARG A 72 6.60 7.11 -14.04
N PRO A 73 6.95 7.22 -15.34
CA PRO A 73 7.36 8.52 -15.91
C PRO A 73 6.25 9.56 -15.86
N VAL A 74 4.98 9.15 -16.04
CA VAL A 74 3.82 10.06 -15.95
C VAL A 74 3.64 10.58 -14.52
N LEU A 75 3.78 9.71 -13.52
CA LEU A 75 3.74 10.12 -12.11
C LEU A 75 4.90 11.04 -11.74
N ASP A 76 6.09 10.80 -12.27
CA ASP A 76 7.25 11.68 -12.09
C ASP A 76 7.03 13.05 -12.73
N SER A 77 6.42 13.09 -13.92
CA SER A 77 5.97 14.34 -14.57
C SER A 77 4.98 15.12 -13.70
N ILE A 78 3.95 14.46 -13.15
CA ILE A 78 2.99 15.09 -12.21
C ILE A 78 3.70 15.66 -10.98
N ARG A 79 4.66 14.92 -10.40
CA ARG A 79 5.44 15.39 -9.25
C ARG A 79 6.27 16.63 -9.61
N GLY A 80 6.91 16.63 -10.78
CA GLY A 80 7.65 17.77 -11.30
C GLY A 80 6.77 19.00 -11.48
N LEU A 81 5.62 18.85 -12.15
CA LEU A 81 4.64 19.91 -12.37
C LEU A 81 4.11 20.48 -11.05
N LYS A 82 3.76 19.62 -10.08
CA LYS A 82 3.35 20.05 -8.74
C LYS A 82 4.44 20.83 -8.04
N LYS A 83 5.70 20.35 -8.08
CA LYS A 83 6.84 21.06 -7.49
C LYS A 83 7.01 22.45 -8.10
N SER A 84 6.94 22.58 -9.43
CA SER A 84 7.01 23.87 -10.10
C SER A 84 5.84 24.78 -9.75
N MET A 85 4.63 24.25 -9.68
CA MET A 85 3.44 25.00 -9.26
C MET A 85 3.57 25.53 -7.84
N PHE A 86 4.03 24.71 -6.89
CA PHE A 86 4.22 25.13 -5.50
C PHE A 86 5.40 26.09 -5.31
N ASN A 87 6.39 26.09 -6.21
CA ASN A 87 7.46 27.09 -6.17
C ASN A 87 6.95 28.51 -6.44
N LEU A 88 5.78 28.69 -7.09
CA LEU A 88 5.17 30.00 -7.31
C LEU A 88 4.86 30.74 -6.00
N VAL A 89 4.74 30.04 -4.87
CA VAL A 89 4.54 30.66 -3.54
C VAL A 89 5.71 31.57 -3.14
N LYS A 90 6.87 31.46 -3.79
CA LYS A 90 8.05 32.29 -3.55
C LYS A 90 8.03 33.62 -4.30
N GLU A 91 7.14 33.77 -5.28
CA GLU A 91 7.03 34.99 -6.09
C GLU A 91 6.31 36.08 -5.29
N GLU A 92 6.77 37.33 -5.43
CA GLU A 92 6.17 38.50 -4.74
C GLU A 92 4.72 38.75 -5.17
N SER A 93 4.37 38.34 -6.40
CA SER A 93 2.99 38.26 -6.88
C SER A 93 2.78 36.96 -7.66
N VAL A 94 1.73 36.21 -7.30
CA VAL A 94 1.36 34.99 -8.01
C VAL A 94 0.46 35.35 -9.18
N ASN A 95 0.86 34.94 -10.38
CA ASN A 95 0.02 35.10 -11.58
C ASN A 95 -0.95 33.92 -11.70
N ASP A 96 -2.24 34.19 -11.58
CA ASP A 96 -3.32 33.18 -11.72
C ASP A 96 -3.26 32.41 -13.04
N SER A 97 -2.78 33.04 -14.12
CA SER A 97 -2.58 32.39 -15.41
C SER A 97 -1.55 31.25 -15.34
N LEU A 98 -0.48 31.43 -14.56
CA LEU A 98 0.52 30.38 -14.35
C LEU A 98 -0.02 29.23 -13.50
N VAL A 99 -0.80 29.53 -12.46
CA VAL A 99 -1.47 28.52 -11.62
C VAL A 99 -2.44 27.67 -12.47
N SER A 100 -3.25 28.33 -13.30
CA SER A 100 -4.17 27.67 -14.23
C SER A 100 -3.43 26.78 -15.22
N ARG A 101 -2.32 27.27 -15.79
CA ARG A 101 -1.48 26.50 -16.71
C ARG A 101 -0.92 25.23 -16.07
N TYR A 102 -0.31 25.32 -14.89
CA TYR A 102 0.20 24.14 -14.19
C TYR A 102 -0.92 23.16 -13.81
N SER A 103 -2.07 23.68 -13.39
CA SER A 103 -3.24 22.85 -13.08
C SER A 103 -3.73 22.09 -14.31
N GLY A 104 -3.80 22.73 -15.48
CA GLY A 104 -4.13 22.10 -16.76
C GLY A 104 -3.14 20.98 -17.13
N LEU A 105 -1.84 21.26 -17.06
CA LEU A 105 -0.81 20.24 -17.33
C LEU A 105 -0.90 19.05 -16.38
N ILE A 106 -1.17 19.28 -15.09
CA ILE A 106 -1.37 18.20 -14.11
C ILE A 106 -2.61 17.37 -14.47
N ALA A 107 -3.71 18.02 -14.89
CA ALA A 107 -4.93 17.34 -15.27
C ALA A 107 -4.74 16.44 -16.51
N GLU A 108 -4.01 16.91 -17.52
CA GLU A 108 -3.66 16.12 -18.71
C GLU A 108 -2.87 14.85 -18.34
N GLN A 109 -1.85 14.98 -17.49
CA GLN A 109 -1.08 13.82 -17.04
C GLN A 109 -1.92 12.88 -16.16
N GLN A 110 -2.82 13.41 -15.35
CA GLN A 110 -3.74 12.62 -14.54
C GLN A 110 -4.74 11.84 -15.41
N GLU A 111 -5.16 12.39 -16.55
CA GLU A 111 -5.97 11.68 -17.54
C GLU A 111 -5.23 10.46 -18.11
N VAL A 112 -3.94 10.62 -18.45
CA VAL A 112 -3.09 9.52 -18.91
C VAL A 112 -2.99 8.41 -17.86
N VAL A 113 -2.80 8.77 -16.58
CA VAL A 113 -2.83 7.83 -15.45
C VAL A 113 -4.14 7.06 -15.43
N ASN A 114 -5.28 7.76 -15.48
CA ASN A 114 -6.60 7.14 -15.39
C ASN A 114 -6.86 6.18 -16.55
N LYS A 115 -6.60 6.60 -17.80
CA LYS A 115 -6.76 5.78 -19.01
C LYS A 115 -5.89 4.52 -18.93
N THR A 116 -4.63 4.67 -18.55
CA THR A 116 -3.68 3.55 -18.46
C THR A 116 -4.06 2.57 -17.33
N THR A 117 -4.54 3.07 -16.19
CA THR A 117 -5.01 2.23 -15.09
C THR A 117 -6.26 1.43 -15.45
N ILE A 118 -7.25 2.04 -16.11
CA ILE A 118 -8.44 1.31 -16.57
C ILE A 118 -8.07 0.25 -17.62
N ALA A 119 -7.21 0.60 -18.58
CA ALA A 119 -6.72 -0.35 -19.56
C ALA A 119 -5.99 -1.55 -18.91
N HIS A 120 -5.16 -1.29 -17.89
CA HIS A 120 -4.49 -2.34 -17.13
C HIS A 120 -5.47 -3.27 -16.44
N PHE A 121 -6.46 -2.75 -15.71
CA PHE A 121 -7.46 -3.60 -15.04
C PHE A 121 -8.30 -4.41 -16.01
N ARG A 122 -8.63 -3.86 -17.19
CA ARG A 122 -9.28 -4.62 -18.27
C ARG A 122 -8.40 -5.77 -18.78
N LYS A 123 -7.11 -5.52 -19.01
CA LYS A 123 -6.14 -6.55 -19.44
C LYS A 123 -5.96 -7.64 -18.37
N VAL A 124 -5.90 -7.26 -17.09
CA VAL A 124 -5.83 -8.22 -15.98
C VAL A 124 -7.09 -9.07 -15.89
N ARG A 125 -8.27 -8.46 -16.10
CA ARG A 125 -9.56 -9.18 -16.05
C ARG A 125 -9.62 -10.36 -17.03
N THR A 126 -8.95 -10.28 -18.18
CA THR A 126 -8.93 -11.37 -19.17
C THR A 126 -8.12 -12.58 -18.74
N LEU A 127 -7.33 -12.49 -17.66
CA LEU A 127 -6.60 -13.63 -17.08
C LEU A 127 -7.52 -14.61 -16.34
N PHE A 128 -8.72 -14.15 -15.97
CA PHE A 128 -9.61 -14.84 -15.05
C PHE A 128 -10.74 -15.56 -15.78
N THR A 129 -11.16 -16.70 -15.24
CA THR A 129 -12.37 -17.41 -15.68
C THR A 129 -13.63 -16.59 -15.35
N GLY A 130 -14.79 -16.95 -15.90
CA GLY A 130 -16.05 -16.23 -15.64
C GLY A 130 -16.33 -16.02 -14.14
N ASP A 131 -16.22 -17.09 -13.34
CA ASP A 131 -16.43 -17.02 -11.88
C ASP A 131 -15.39 -16.14 -11.17
N GLN A 132 -14.14 -16.20 -11.62
CA GLN A 132 -13.06 -15.37 -11.06
C GLN A 132 -13.20 -13.89 -11.46
N GLN A 133 -13.75 -13.60 -12.63
CA GLN A 133 -14.00 -12.23 -13.08
C GLN A 133 -15.00 -11.52 -12.19
N THR A 134 -16.09 -12.18 -11.79
CA THR A 134 -17.06 -11.62 -10.83
C THR A 134 -16.39 -11.27 -9.50
N LYS A 135 -15.55 -12.18 -8.97
CA LYS A 135 -14.79 -11.93 -7.74
C LYS A 135 -13.77 -10.80 -7.90
N PHE A 136 -13.15 -10.70 -9.07
CA PHE A 136 -12.22 -9.62 -9.39
C PHE A 136 -12.93 -8.26 -9.41
N ASP A 137 -14.09 -8.18 -10.06
CA ASP A 137 -14.87 -6.95 -10.17
C ASP A 137 -15.26 -6.43 -8.75
N ASP A 138 -15.71 -7.32 -7.87
CA ASP A 138 -15.99 -7.03 -6.47
C ASP A 138 -14.74 -6.59 -5.68
N PHE A 139 -13.61 -7.27 -5.91
CA PHE A 139 -12.34 -6.95 -5.26
C PHE A 139 -11.88 -5.53 -5.61
N ILE A 140 -11.99 -5.12 -6.88
CA ILE A 140 -11.64 -3.77 -7.33
C ILE A 140 -12.53 -2.72 -6.66
N GLN A 141 -13.84 -2.94 -6.58
CA GLN A 141 -14.75 -2.01 -5.89
C GLN A 141 -14.37 -1.83 -4.41
N LYS A 142 -14.10 -2.94 -3.70
CA LYS A 142 -13.65 -2.90 -2.30
C LYS A 142 -12.33 -2.14 -2.15
N MET A 143 -11.39 -2.30 -3.07
CA MET A 143 -10.13 -1.56 -3.04
C MET A 143 -10.34 -0.05 -3.21
N ILE A 144 -11.21 0.37 -4.12
CA ILE A 144 -11.52 1.79 -4.32
C ILE A 144 -12.20 2.38 -3.08
N GLN A 145 -13.16 1.66 -2.49
CA GLN A 145 -13.84 2.08 -1.28
C GLN A 145 -12.88 2.22 -0.09
N ARG A 146 -11.93 1.29 0.07
CA ARG A 146 -10.93 1.34 1.16
C ARG A 146 -9.89 2.45 1.01
N ARG A 147 -9.62 2.92 -0.21
CA ARG A 147 -8.73 4.08 -0.43
C ARG A 147 -9.36 5.41 0.00
N ARG A 148 -10.69 5.46 0.15
CA ARG A 148 -11.38 6.51 0.91
C ARG A 148 -11.27 6.06 2.38
N GLY A 149 -10.42 6.71 3.17
CA GLY A 149 -9.99 6.19 4.48
C GLY A 149 -11.11 5.83 5.48
N PRO A 150 -10.76 5.25 6.66
CA PRO A 150 -11.71 4.95 7.73
C PRO A 150 -12.26 6.27 8.28
N GLY A 151 -13.36 6.75 7.71
CA GLY A 151 -13.93 8.08 7.96
C GLY A 151 -15.00 8.49 6.94
N GLY A 152 -15.08 7.81 5.79
CA GLY A 152 -16.23 7.96 4.89
C GLY A 152 -17.46 7.27 5.46
N LYS A 153 -18.26 7.95 6.29
CA LYS A 153 -19.66 7.58 6.48
C LYS A 153 -20.33 7.51 5.10
N PRO A 154 -21.26 6.56 4.85
CA PRO A 154 -22.09 6.61 3.66
C PRO A 154 -22.83 7.94 3.69
N ASP A 155 -22.70 8.73 2.63
CA ASP A 155 -23.54 9.90 2.46
C ASP A 155 -24.99 9.39 2.37
N SER A 156 -25.75 9.65 3.42
CA SER A 156 -27.19 9.39 3.48
C SER A 156 -27.99 10.58 2.96
N SER A 157 -27.35 11.47 2.20
CA SER A 157 -28.03 12.45 1.36
C SER A 157 -28.43 11.80 0.04
N GLY A 158 -29.23 10.74 0.14
CA GLY A 158 -30.21 10.42 -0.90
C GLY A 158 -31.24 11.54 -0.88
N GLY A 159 -30.90 12.65 -1.54
CA GLY A 159 -31.83 13.70 -1.86
C GLY A 159 -32.96 13.08 -2.69
N LYS A 160 -34.08 12.83 -2.03
CA LYS A 160 -35.37 12.84 -2.71
C LYS A 160 -35.49 14.22 -3.32
N MET A 161 -35.42 14.28 -4.64
CA MET A 161 -36.07 15.35 -5.39
C MET A 161 -37.33 14.71 -5.94
N ASP A 162 -38.43 15.24 -5.41
CA ASP A 162 -39.77 15.12 -5.99
C ASP A 162 -39.80 15.67 -7.43
#